data_AF-A0A7S2QVR0-F1
#
_entry.id   AF-A0A7S2QVR0-F1
#
_cell.length_a   1.000
_cell.length_b   1.000
_cell.length_c   1.000
_cell.angle_alpha   90.00
_cell.angle_beta   90.00
_cell.angle_gamma   90.00
#
_symmetry.space_group_name_H-M   'P 1'
#
loop_
_entity.id
_entity.type
_entity.pdbx_description
1 polymer ?
#
loop_
_entity_poly.entity_id
_entity_poly.type
_entity_poly.pdbx_seq_one_letter_code
_entity_poly.pdbx_strand_id
1 'polypeptide(L)'
;MILSPEISPISIIPPLLGGVCLGLLSLSRLSSSGEMMNSATPRLWTTTSTVISAGILSKLFPVLRTTAYDDINISFPVLITSAVFLAVGAKLGRGSTFGNGIQGLGVSSLASLVHVGTFMAAGMITATSLSLGSNIPENKSTSLDFASSLPLVISALG
;
A
#
# COMPACT_ATOMS: atom_id res chain seq x y z
N MET A 1 -2.77 -1.24 24.13
CA MET A 1 -1.38 -0.92 23.73
C MET A 1 -1.37 0.53 23.25
N ILE A 2 -0.81 1.47 24.03
CA ILE A 2 -0.70 2.87 23.62
C ILE A 2 0.47 2.94 22.63
N LEU A 3 0.16 2.96 21.33
CA LEU A 3 1.10 3.36 20.30
C LEU A 3 1.32 4.88 20.45
N SER A 4 2.16 5.28 21.41
CA SER A 4 2.86 6.55 21.30
C SER A 4 4.06 6.27 20.41
N PRO A 5 4.01 6.56 19.10
CA PRO A 5 5.23 6.52 18.33
C PRO A 5 6.15 7.57 18.95
N GLU A 6 7.23 7.14 19.60
CA GLU A 6 8.38 8.03 19.75
C GLU A 6 8.85 8.34 18.33
N ILE A 7 8.43 9.50 17.82
CA ILE A 7 8.83 9.99 16.52
C ILE A 7 10.30 10.40 16.64
N SER A 8 11.20 9.42 16.60
CA SER A 8 12.61 9.67 16.49
C SER A 8 12.89 10.25 15.10
N PRO A 9 13.69 11.31 14.97
CA PRO A 9 14.02 11.91 13.68
C PRO A 9 14.63 10.89 12.71
N ILE A 10 15.30 9.84 13.21
CA ILE A 10 15.84 8.75 12.41
C ILE A 10 14.75 7.90 11.74
N SER A 11 13.59 7.73 12.37
CA SER A 11 12.47 6.94 11.83
C SER A 11 11.72 7.66 10.71
N ILE A 12 11.85 8.99 10.62
CA ILE A 12 11.23 9.80 9.55
C ILE A 12 12.04 9.76 8.26
N ILE A 13 13.36 9.56 8.34
CA ILE A 13 14.25 9.63 7.17
C ILE A 13 13.87 8.60 6.09
N PRO A 14 13.65 7.30 6.40
CA PRO A 14 13.29 6.32 5.37
C PRO A 14 11.98 6.62 4.62
N PRO A 15 10.83 6.92 5.28
CA PRO A 15 9.60 7.23 4.56
C PRO A 15 9.70 8.55 3.79
N LEU A 16 10.42 9.55 4.32
CA LEU A 16 10.67 10.80 3.60
C LEU A 16 11.49 10.55 2.32
N LEU A 17 12.61 9.84 2.44
CA LEU A 17 13.47 9.49 1.31
C LEU A 17 12.72 8.64 0.28
N GLY A 18 11.95 7.66 0.74
CA GLY A 18 11.07 6.86 -0.11
C GLY A 18 10.07 7.72 -0.87
N GLY A 19 9.36 8.63 -0.18
CA GLY A 19 8.42 9.56 -0.80
C GLY A 19 9.07 10.45 -1.85
N VAL A 20 10.24 11.04 -1.55
CA VAL A 20 11.01 11.87 -2.49
C VAL A 20 11.45 11.08 -3.70
N CYS A 21 12.02 9.89 -3.52
CA CYS A 21 12.45 9.02 -4.63
C CYS A 21 11.28 8.61 -5.53
N LEU A 22 10.13 8.25 -4.96
CA LEU A 22 8.93 7.91 -5.74
C LEU A 22 8.39 9.13 -6.52
N GLY A 23 8.40 10.32 -5.91
CA GLY A 23 8.04 11.57 -6.57
C GLY A 23 8.97 11.90 -7.74
N LEU A 24 10.28 11.80 -7.54
CA LEU A 24 11.28 12.04 -8.58
C LEU A 24 11.16 11.04 -9.73
N LEU A 25 10.93 9.76 -9.42
CA LEU A 25 10.73 8.72 -10.44
C LEU A 25 9.49 9.01 -11.28
N SER A 26 8.38 9.40 -10.64
CA SER A 26 7.15 9.80 -11.31
C SER A 26 7.36 11.02 -12.23
N LEU A 27 8.08 12.04 -11.74
CA LEU A 27 8.41 13.22 -12.51
C LEU A 27 9.34 12.90 -13.69
N SER A 28 10.32 12.04 -13.49
CA SER A 28 11.25 11.57 -14.53
C SER A 28 10.50 10.84 -15.64
N ARG A 29 9.53 9.99 -15.27
CA ARG A 29 8.65 9.30 -16.22
C ARG A 29 7.79 10.28 -17.01
N LEU A 30 7.15 11.23 -16.33
CA LEU A 30 6.33 12.26 -16.97
C LEU A 30 7.19 13.09 -17.94
N SER A 31 8.40 13.47 -17.53
CA SER A 31 9.33 14.22 -18.35
C SER A 31 9.84 13.43 -19.56
N SER A 32 10.07 12.12 -19.41
CA SER A 32 10.63 11.29 -20.49
C SER A 32 9.58 10.81 -21.49
N SER A 33 8.34 10.59 -21.05
CA SER A 33 7.28 10.02 -21.90
C SER A 33 6.22 11.03 -22.32
N GLY A 34 6.14 12.20 -21.66
CA GLY A 34 5.07 13.18 -21.86
C GLY A 34 3.70 12.70 -21.38
N GLU A 35 3.59 11.46 -20.91
CA GLU A 35 2.36 10.84 -20.46
C GLU A 35 2.38 10.66 -18.93
N MET A 36 1.23 10.89 -18.31
CA MET A 36 1.04 10.47 -16.92
C MET A 36 1.02 8.95 -16.84
N MET A 37 1.54 8.39 -15.76
CA MET A 37 1.61 6.95 -15.58
C MET A 37 0.17 6.44 -15.50
N ASN A 38 -0.18 5.48 -16.36
CA ASN A 38 -1.56 4.98 -16.43
C ASN A 38 -2.02 4.54 -15.04
N SER A 39 -3.08 5.20 -14.57
CA SER A 39 -3.73 4.93 -13.29
C SER A 39 -4.27 3.49 -13.31
N ALA A 40 -3.64 2.64 -12.51
CA ALA A 40 -4.21 1.43 -11.93
C ALA A 40 -4.90 0.42 -12.86
N THR A 41 -4.62 0.37 -14.17
CA THR A 41 -4.98 -0.83 -14.92
C THR A 41 -3.99 -1.93 -14.56
N PRO A 42 -4.44 -3.04 -13.94
CA PRO A 42 -3.57 -4.15 -13.57
C PRO A 42 -3.14 -4.85 -14.85
N ARG A 43 -2.09 -4.33 -15.49
CA ARG A 43 -1.37 -5.11 -16.49
C ARG A 43 -0.60 -6.17 -15.72
N LEU A 44 -0.91 -7.43 -16.02
CA LEU A 44 -0.31 -8.59 -15.40
C LEU A 44 1.22 -8.44 -15.30
N TRP A 45 1.85 -7.93 -16.35
CA TRP A 45 3.28 -7.67 -16.43
C TRP A 45 3.81 -6.69 -15.37
N THR A 46 3.09 -5.59 -15.14
CA THR A 46 3.52 -4.59 -14.17
C THR A 46 3.43 -5.18 -12.77
N THR A 47 2.31 -5.85 -12.45
CA THR A 47 2.11 -6.51 -11.16
C THR A 47 3.16 -7.59 -10.90
N THR A 48 3.41 -8.49 -11.86
CA THR A 48 4.43 -9.53 -11.71
C THR A 48 5.83 -8.92 -11.54
N SER A 49 6.16 -7.87 -12.31
CA SER A 49 7.44 -7.18 -12.17
C SER A 49 7.60 -6.54 -10.79
N THR A 50 6.56 -5.95 -10.21
CA THR A 50 6.60 -5.34 -8.88
C THR A 50 6.78 -6.41 -7.80
N VAL A 51 6.04 -7.52 -7.88
CA VAL A 51 6.17 -8.63 -6.91
C VAL A 51 7.56 -9.26 -6.96
N ILE A 52 8.05 -9.54 -8.16
CA ILE A 52 9.39 -10.11 -8.36
C ILE A 52 10.46 -9.13 -7.86
N SER A 53 10.36 -7.85 -8.24
CA SER A 53 11.33 -6.83 -7.83
C SER A 53 11.33 -6.63 -6.31
N ALA A 54 10.16 -6.61 -5.67
CA ALA A 54 10.05 -6.54 -4.22
C ALA A 54 10.70 -7.76 -3.54
N GLY A 55 10.50 -8.96 -4.10
CA GLY A 55 11.12 -10.19 -3.61
C GLY A 55 12.65 -10.17 -3.72
N ILE A 56 13.17 -9.74 -4.87
CA ILE A 56 14.62 -9.60 -5.10
C ILE A 56 15.20 -8.53 -4.16
N LEU A 57 14.55 -7.38 -4.04
CA LEU A 57 15.01 -6.29 -3.19
C LEU A 57 15.01 -6.68 -1.71
N SER A 58 14.01 -7.45 -1.26
CA SER A 58 13.95 -8.01 0.10
C SER A 58 15.11 -8.97 0.39
N LYS A 59 15.58 -9.72 -0.62
CA LYS A 59 16.75 -10.61 -0.50
C LYS A 59 18.07 -9.84 -0.53
N LEU A 60 18.16 -8.78 -1.34
CA LEU A 60 19.39 -8.02 -1.56
C LEU A 60 19.72 -7.09 -0.38
N PHE A 61 18.70 -6.55 0.28
CA PHE A 61 18.87 -5.64 1.42
C PHE A 61 18.18 -6.21 2.67
N PRO A 62 18.84 -7.12 3.40
CA PRO A 62 18.28 -7.70 4.63
C PRO A 62 17.99 -6.63 5.71
N VAL A 63 18.62 -5.46 5.63
CA VAL A 63 18.32 -4.31 6.51
C VAL A 63 16.91 -3.74 6.30
N LEU A 64 16.32 -3.89 5.10
CA LEU A 64 14.92 -3.54 4.84
C LEU A 64 13.96 -4.55 5.50
N ARG A 65 14.45 -5.75 5.82
CA ARG A 65 13.69 -6.78 6.52
C ARG A 65 13.61 -6.49 8.01
N THR A 66 14.66 -5.91 8.59
CA THR A 66 14.72 -5.57 10.02
C THR A 66 13.87 -4.35 10.38
N THR A 67 13.58 -3.46 9.42
CA THR A 67 12.62 -2.35 9.61
C THR A 67 11.18 -2.77 9.29
N ALA A 68 11.00 -3.90 8.63
CA ALA A 68 9.70 -4.42 8.23
C ALA A 68 9.16 -5.36 9.30
N TYR A 69 8.45 -4.75 10.25
CA TYR A 69 7.43 -5.37 11.09
C TYR A 69 7.87 -6.49 12.06
N ASP A 70 7.62 -6.24 13.35
CA ASP A 70 7.29 -7.33 14.29
C ASP A 70 6.23 -8.23 13.66
N ASP A 71 6.27 -9.55 13.92
CA ASP A 71 5.36 -10.57 13.38
C ASP A 71 3.90 -10.08 13.45
N ILE A 72 3.41 -9.49 12.34
CA ILE A 72 2.02 -9.09 12.29
C ILE A 72 1.22 -10.36 12.06
N ASN A 73 0.63 -10.88 13.13
CA ASN A 73 -0.30 -11.99 13.06
C ASN A 73 -1.64 -11.51 12.48
N ILE A 74 -1.65 -11.05 11.22
CA ILE A 74 -2.87 -10.74 10.47
C ILE A 74 -3.40 -12.06 9.91
N SER A 75 -4.63 -12.39 10.27
CA SER A 75 -5.33 -13.53 9.67
C SER A 75 -5.51 -13.32 8.16
N PHE A 76 -5.26 -14.36 7.37
CA PHE A 76 -5.45 -14.33 5.91
C PHE A 76 -6.80 -13.76 5.45
N PRO A 77 -7.95 -14.06 6.11
CA PRO A 77 -9.23 -13.46 5.75
C PRO A 77 -9.24 -11.94 5.84
N VAL A 78 -8.58 -11.35 6.86
CA VAL A 78 -8.46 -9.90 7.01
C VAL A 78 -7.59 -9.31 5.90
N LEU A 79 -6.51 -10.00 5.53
CA LEU A 79 -5.65 -9.57 4.43
C LEU A 79 -6.38 -9.60 3.08
N ILE A 80 -7.13 -10.66 2.80
CA ILE A 80 -7.88 -10.81 1.54
C ILE A 80 -8.99 -9.75 1.47
N THR A 81 -9.76 -9.58 2.55
CA THR A 81 -10.85 -8.59 2.58
C THR A 81 -10.31 -7.17 2.44
N SER A 82 -9.24 -6.81 3.15
CA SER A 82 -8.60 -5.49 2.99
C SER A 82 -8.06 -5.25 1.57
N ALA A 83 -7.45 -6.25 0.94
CA ALA A 83 -6.99 -6.16 -0.45
C ALA A 83 -8.14 -5.94 -1.45
N VAL A 84 -9.26 -6.67 -1.28
CA VAL A 84 -10.45 -6.50 -2.12
C VAL A 84 -11.07 -5.11 -1.95
N PHE A 85 -11.23 -4.64 -0.70
CA PHE A 85 -11.74 -3.30 -0.44
C PHE A 85 -10.85 -2.21 -1.01
N LEU A 86 -9.52 -2.37 -0.90
CA LEU A 86 -8.56 -1.45 -1.51
C LEU A 86 -8.68 -1.43 -3.04
N ALA A 87 -8.81 -2.60 -3.67
CA ALA A 87 -8.97 -2.72 -5.12
C ALA A 87 -10.29 -2.10 -5.60
N VAL A 88 -11.40 -2.36 -4.91
CA VAL A 88 -12.71 -1.76 -5.20
C VAL A 88 -12.65 -0.24 -5.03
N GLY A 89 -12.05 0.25 -3.95
CA GLY A 89 -11.85 1.68 -3.71
C GLY A 89 -11.02 2.36 -4.80
N ALA A 90 -9.93 1.71 -5.23
CA ALA A 90 -9.10 2.20 -6.34
C ALA A 90 -9.88 2.24 -7.66
N LYS A 91 -10.71 1.22 -7.94
CA LYS A 91 -11.56 1.16 -9.13
C LYS A 91 -12.62 2.27 -9.14
N LEU A 92 -13.30 2.49 -8.00
CA LEU A 92 -14.29 3.57 -7.85
C LEU A 92 -13.67 4.96 -7.93
N GLY A 93 -12.48 5.14 -7.34
CA GLY A 93 -11.72 6.39 -7.38
C GLY A 93 -11.02 6.66 -8.71
N ARG A 94 -11.15 5.76 -9.71
CA ARG A 94 -10.43 5.81 -11.00
C ARG A 94 -8.93 6.03 -10.83
N GLY A 95 -8.35 5.52 -9.74
CA GLY A 95 -7.11 6.01 -9.16
C GLY A 95 -6.42 4.96 -8.30
N SER A 96 -5.12 4.75 -8.51
CA SER A 96 -4.27 4.17 -7.46
C SER A 96 -3.70 5.28 -6.59
N THR A 97 -3.25 4.92 -5.38
CA THR A 97 -2.48 5.78 -4.48
C THR A 97 -1.25 6.39 -5.17
N PHE A 98 -0.71 5.70 -6.19
CA PHE A 98 0.44 6.19 -6.94
C PHE A 98 0.06 7.20 -8.04
N GLY A 99 -0.95 6.90 -8.86
CA GLY A 99 -1.36 7.74 -9.98
C GLY A 99 -2.12 8.99 -9.53
N ASN A 100 -3.28 8.79 -8.90
CA ASN A 100 -4.11 9.90 -8.40
C ASN A 100 -3.67 10.41 -7.03
N GLY A 101 -2.62 9.83 -6.42
CA GLY A 101 -2.02 10.36 -5.21
C GLY A 101 -0.68 11.03 -5.48
N ILE A 102 0.39 10.25 -5.57
CA ILE A 102 1.77 10.79 -5.68
C ILE A 102 1.95 11.63 -6.95
N GLN A 103 1.59 11.10 -8.13
CA GLN A 103 1.78 11.83 -9.39
C GLN A 103 0.82 13.00 -9.53
N GLY A 104 -0.45 12.82 -9.16
CA GLY A 104 -1.48 13.87 -9.16
C GLY A 104 -1.16 15.03 -8.21
N LEU A 105 -0.54 14.76 -7.05
CA LEU A 105 -0.07 15.80 -6.13
C LEU A 105 1.10 16.58 -6.70
N GLY A 106 1.99 15.93 -7.46
CA GLY A 106 3.12 16.59 -8.12
C GLY A 106 2.70 17.62 -9.17
N VAL A 107 1.51 17.46 -9.77
CA VAL A 107 0.92 18.44 -10.71
C VAL A 107 -0.11 19.37 -10.04
N SER A 108 -0.17 19.39 -8.70
CA SER A 108 -1.07 20.23 -7.90
C SER A 108 -2.56 20.09 -8.26
N SER A 109 -3.00 18.87 -8.61
CA SER A 109 -4.42 18.62 -8.89
C SER A 109 -5.24 18.58 -7.60
N LEU A 110 -6.27 19.43 -7.49
CA LEU A 110 -7.20 19.44 -6.35
C LEU A 110 -7.87 18.07 -6.15
N ALA A 111 -8.17 17.36 -7.24
CA ALA A 111 -8.75 16.02 -7.17
C ALA A 111 -7.82 15.01 -6.50
N SER A 112 -6.51 15.15 -6.74
CA SER A 112 -5.47 14.32 -6.09
C SER A 112 -5.38 14.60 -4.60
N LEU A 113 -5.43 15.88 -4.22
CA LEU A 113 -5.42 16.29 -2.81
C LEU A 113 -6.62 15.69 -2.05
N VAL A 114 -7.81 15.74 -2.64
CA VAL A 114 -9.02 15.14 -2.05
C VAL A 114 -8.85 13.63 -1.93
N HIS A 115 -8.37 12.95 -2.97
CA HIS A 115 -8.16 11.51 -2.95
C HIS A 115 -7.19 11.07 -1.85
N VAL A 116 -6.03 11.74 -1.73
CA VAL A 116 -5.04 11.48 -0.68
C VAL A 116 -5.60 11.78 0.70
N GLY A 117 -6.32 12.89 0.85
CA GLY A 117 -6.98 13.25 2.11
C GLY A 117 -8.00 12.21 2.57
N THR A 118 -8.87 11.73 1.67
CA THR A 118 -9.85 10.68 1.97
C THR A 118 -9.16 9.36 2.31
N PHE A 119 -8.11 8.98 1.57
CA PHE A 119 -7.36 7.76 1.85
C PHE A 119 -6.67 7.81 3.22
N MET A 120 -6.01 8.92 3.56
CA MET A 120 -5.41 9.11 4.88
C MET A 120 -6.46 9.09 6.00
N ALA A 121 -7.59 9.78 5.81
CA ALA A 121 -8.67 9.79 6.80
C ALA A 121 -9.23 8.38 7.05
N ALA A 122 -9.47 7.60 6.00
CA ALA A 122 -9.91 6.22 6.11
C ALA A 122 -8.87 5.34 6.83
N GLY A 123 -7.59 5.53 6.53
CA GLY A 123 -6.49 4.85 7.21
C GLY A 123 -6.43 5.18 8.71
N MET A 124 -6.55 6.46 9.07
CA MET A 124 -6.60 6.90 10.47
C MET A 124 -7.82 6.31 11.20
N ILE A 125 -9.02 6.41 10.62
CA ILE A 125 -10.24 5.85 11.21
C ILE A 125 -10.08 4.33 11.43
N THR A 126 -9.53 3.62 10.45
CA THR A 126 -9.29 2.17 10.56
C THR A 126 -8.29 1.85 11.66
N ALA A 127 -7.15 2.56 11.71
CA ALA A 127 -6.14 2.39 12.74
C ALA A 127 -6.67 2.69 14.15
N THR A 128 -7.43 3.77 14.31
CA THR A 128 -8.09 4.14 15.57
C THR A 128 -9.13 3.10 15.97
N SER A 129 -9.95 2.62 15.03
CA SER A 129 -10.98 1.60 15.30
C SER A 129 -10.36 0.27 15.71
N LEU A 130 -9.26 -0.14 15.08
CA LEU A 130 -8.53 -1.36 15.43
C LEU A 130 -7.88 -1.23 16.82
N SER A 131 -7.33 -0.06 17.15
CA SER A 131 -6.77 0.23 18.47
C SER A 131 -7.84 0.12 19.58
N LEU A 132 -9.04 0.65 19.33
CA LEU A 132 -10.20 0.54 20.24
C LEU A 132 -10.68 -0.91 20.41
N GLY A 133 -10.61 -1.72 19.34
CA GLY A 133 -11.06 -3.12 19.32
C GLY A 133 -10.10 -4.14 19.95
N SER A 134 -8.89 -3.73 20.37
CA SER A 134 -7.84 -4.62 20.92
C SER A 134 -8.14 -5.29 22.28
N ASN A 135 -9.39 -5.26 22.75
CA ASN A 135 -9.87 -5.98 23.94
C ASN A 135 -10.49 -7.36 23.63
N ILE A 136 -10.38 -7.87 22.40
CA ILE A 136 -11.00 -9.15 22.00
C ILE A 136 -9.95 -10.28 22.04
N PRO A 137 -10.23 -11.41 22.73
CA PRO A 137 -9.27 -12.48 22.96
C PRO A 137 -8.80 -13.15 21.65
N GLU A 138 -7.49 -13.38 21.56
CA GLU A 138 -6.81 -14.17 20.53
C GLU A 138 -7.43 -15.57 20.43
N ASN A 139 -8.20 -15.84 19.38
CA ASN A 139 -8.63 -17.19 19.06
C ASN A 139 -7.89 -17.69 17.81
N LYS A 140 -7.05 -18.71 18.05
CA LYS A 140 -6.35 -19.64 17.17
C LYS A 140 -6.62 -19.48 15.66
N SER A 141 -5.60 -19.02 14.93
CA SER A 141 -5.54 -18.88 13.49
C SER A 141 -5.76 -20.23 12.78
N THR A 142 -6.85 -20.35 12.02
CA THR A 142 -7.06 -21.44 11.05
C THR A 142 -6.15 -21.24 9.83
N SER A 143 -5.25 -22.18 9.59
CA SER A 143 -4.43 -22.26 8.38
C SER A 143 -5.33 -22.50 7.16
N LEU A 144 -5.49 -21.49 6.31
CA LEU A 144 -6.13 -21.64 5.00
C LEU A 144 -5.05 -21.56 3.93
N ASP A 145 -4.94 -22.62 3.13
CA ASP A 145 -3.92 -22.80 2.09
C ASP A 145 -4.02 -21.72 0.99
N PHE A 146 -2.95 -20.93 0.88
CA PHE A 146 -2.71 -19.85 -0.08
C PHE A 146 -2.91 -20.26 -1.55
N ALA A 147 -2.78 -21.55 -1.87
CA ALA A 147 -2.93 -22.08 -3.22
C ALA A 147 -4.38 -21.98 -3.76
N SER A 148 -5.38 -21.89 -2.87
CA SER A 148 -6.80 -21.92 -3.26
C SER A 148 -7.40 -20.54 -3.57
N SER A 149 -6.80 -19.45 -3.08
CA SER A 149 -7.36 -18.09 -3.16
C SER A 149 -6.76 -17.21 -4.26
N LEU A 150 -5.65 -17.62 -4.87
CA LEU A 150 -5.04 -16.98 -6.05
C LEU A 150 -6.03 -16.72 -7.21
N PRO A 151 -6.89 -17.68 -7.65
CA PRO A 151 -7.79 -17.45 -8.78
C PRO A 151 -8.90 -16.42 -8.48
N LEU A 152 -9.26 -16.23 -7.20
CA LEU A 152 -10.32 -15.31 -6.80
C LEU A 152 -9.83 -13.84 -6.80
N VAL A 153 -8.59 -13.61 -6.36
CA VAL A 153 -7.93 -12.29 -6.43
C VAL A 153 -7.70 -11.87 -7.88
N ILE A 154 -7.31 -12.81 -8.75
CA ILE A 154 -7.11 -12.56 -10.18
C ILE A 154 -8.44 -12.19 -10.87
N SER A 155 -9.56 -12.81 -10.50
CA SER A 155 -10.87 -12.47 -11.07
C SER A 155 -11.42 -11.13 -10.58
N ALA A 156 -11.11 -10.73 -9.34
CA ALA A 156 -11.52 -9.42 -8.79
C ALA A 156 -10.72 -8.24 -9.39
N LEU A 157 -9.53 -8.51 -9.92
CA LEU A 157 -8.65 -7.55 -10.60
C LEU A 157 -8.94 -7.40 -12.12
N GLY A 158 -10.05 -7.98 -12.61
CA GLY A 158 -10.57 -7.76 -13.96
C GLY A 158 -10.92 -6.31 -14.27
#